data_AF-A0A643C4A9-F1
#
_entry.id   AF-A0A643C4A9-F1
#
_cell.length_a   1.000
_cell.length_b   1.000
_cell.length_c   1.000
_cell.angle_alpha   90.00
_cell.angle_beta   90.00
_cell.angle_gamma   90.00
#
_symmetry.space_group_name_H-M   'P 1'
#
loop_
_entity.id
_entity.type
_entity.pdbx_description
1 polymer ?
#
loop_
_entity_poly.entity_id
_entity_poly.type
_entity_poly.pdbx_seq_one_letter_code
_entity_poly.pdbx_strand_id
1 'polypeptide(L)'
;MITEGFEAAEEKTLQFLEQVKVSKEMDQETLIDVARTSLHTKVHAEPADVLTEAVVDSILAIKKQDEPIDLFMVEIMEMKHKSETDTSLIRGLVLDHGAQHPDIKKRVEYAYVG
;
A
#
# COMPACT_ATOMS: atom_id res chain seq x y z
N MET A 1 -20.69 -36.10 -7.22
CA MET A 1 -20.64 -36.70 -5.87
C MET A 1 -19.60 -36.06 -4.95
N ILE A 2 -18.29 -36.04 -5.28
CA ILE A 2 -17.31 -35.28 -4.46
C ILE A 2 -17.41 -33.77 -4.71
N THR A 3 -17.54 -33.37 -5.97
CA THR A 3 -17.67 -31.96 -6.39
C THR A 3 -18.89 -31.28 -5.79
N GLU A 4 -20.06 -31.91 -5.88
CA GLU A 4 -21.32 -31.42 -5.27
C GLU A 4 -21.21 -31.26 -3.75
N GLY A 5 -20.44 -32.15 -3.08
CA GLY A 5 -20.17 -32.03 -1.66
C GLY A 5 -19.29 -30.82 -1.31
N PHE A 6 -18.30 -30.51 -2.15
CA PHE A 6 -17.47 -29.30 -1.98
C PHE A 6 -18.25 -28.02 -2.24
N GLU A 7 -19.11 -27.98 -3.26
CA GLU A 7 -19.98 -26.83 -3.55
C GLU A 7 -20.92 -26.54 -2.36
N ALA A 8 -21.56 -27.58 -1.82
CA ALA A 8 -22.42 -27.43 -0.65
C ALA A 8 -21.64 -26.97 0.60
N ALA A 9 -20.40 -27.42 0.76
CA ALA A 9 -19.53 -27.00 1.86
C ALA A 9 -19.05 -25.54 1.69
N GLU A 10 -18.72 -25.12 0.48
CA GLU A 10 -18.34 -23.74 0.17
C GLU A 10 -19.46 -22.77 0.50
N GLU A 11 -20.70 -23.06 0.06
CA GLU A 11 -21.86 -22.23 0.34
C GLU A 11 -22.11 -22.08 1.85
N LYS A 12 -22.03 -23.19 2.59
CA LYS A 12 -22.18 -23.18 4.06
C LYS A 12 -21.06 -22.43 4.75
N THR A 13 -19.84 -22.52 4.24
CA THR A 13 -18.69 -21.80 4.77
C THR A 13 -18.85 -20.31 4.57
N LEU A 14 -19.28 -19.86 3.38
CA LEU A 14 -19.59 -18.45 3.12
C LEU A 14 -20.70 -17.93 4.03
N GLN A 15 -21.79 -18.69 4.22
CA GLN A 15 -22.87 -18.34 5.16
C GLN A 15 -22.36 -18.18 6.60
N PHE A 16 -21.40 -19.01 7.02
CA PHE A 16 -20.79 -18.92 8.34
C PHE A 16 -19.84 -17.71 8.45
N LEU A 17 -19.03 -17.44 7.43
CA LEU A 17 -18.15 -16.27 7.40
C LEU A 17 -18.94 -14.96 7.52
N GLU A 18 -20.13 -14.90 6.91
CA GLU A 18 -21.06 -13.77 7.04
C GLU A 18 -21.60 -13.57 8.47
N GLN A 19 -21.68 -14.63 9.27
CA GLN A 19 -22.11 -14.56 10.68
C GLN A 19 -20.95 -14.20 11.62
N VAL A 20 -19.73 -14.59 11.27
CA VAL A 20 -18.54 -14.41 12.11
C VAL A 20 -17.81 -13.09 11.84
N LYS A 21 -18.02 -12.47 10.68
CA LYS A 21 -17.35 -11.22 10.31
C LYS A 21 -17.66 -10.12 11.33
N VAL A 22 -16.64 -9.35 11.68
CA VAL A 22 -16.76 -8.19 12.56
C VAL A 22 -16.74 -6.95 11.70
N SER A 23 -17.84 -6.20 11.66
CA SER A 23 -17.88 -4.89 11.01
C SER A 23 -17.15 -3.87 11.89
N LYS A 24 -16.16 -3.19 11.32
CA LYS A 24 -15.40 -2.11 11.96
C LYS A 24 -15.33 -0.92 11.01
N GLU A 25 -15.32 0.27 11.57
CA GLU A 25 -14.91 1.48 10.84
C GLU A 25 -13.44 1.33 10.44
N MET A 26 -13.13 1.65 9.19
CA MET A 26 -11.75 1.58 8.67
C MET A 26 -11.01 2.88 8.98
N ASP A 27 -10.77 3.12 10.27
CA ASP A 27 -9.91 4.19 10.75
C ASP A 27 -8.43 3.87 10.51
N GLN A 28 -7.56 4.86 10.72
CA GLN A 28 -6.13 4.73 10.45
C GLN A 28 -5.49 3.60 11.28
N GLU A 29 -5.87 3.45 12.54
CA GLU A 29 -5.34 2.41 13.44
C GLU A 29 -5.73 1.00 12.96
N THR A 30 -7.00 0.81 12.60
CA THR A 30 -7.49 -0.47 12.05
C THR A 30 -6.78 -0.81 10.73
N LEU A 31 -6.55 0.17 9.87
CA LEU A 31 -5.81 -0.02 8.62
C LEU A 31 -4.33 -0.38 8.87
N ILE A 32 -3.70 0.24 9.88
CA ILE A 32 -2.34 -0.11 10.32
C ILE A 32 -2.29 -1.57 10.77
N ASP A 33 -3.23 -2.03 11.60
CA ASP A 33 -3.23 -3.41 12.07
C ASP A 33 -3.46 -4.43 10.94
N VAL A 34 -4.32 -4.11 9.98
CA VAL A 34 -4.55 -4.94 8.78
C VAL A 34 -3.30 -5.03 7.91
N ALA A 35 -2.65 -3.88 7.65
CA ALA A 35 -1.42 -3.82 6.87
C ALA A 35 -0.27 -4.55 7.58
N ARG A 36 -0.10 -4.31 8.89
CA ARG A 36 0.90 -4.97 9.74
C ARG A 36 0.74 -6.48 9.72
N THR A 37 -0.48 -6.97 9.91
CA THR A 37 -0.79 -8.42 9.90
C THR A 37 -0.36 -9.08 8.59
N SER A 38 -0.59 -8.39 7.47
CA SER A 38 -0.22 -8.89 6.15
C SER A 38 1.31 -8.85 5.93
N LEU A 39 1.97 -7.73 6.27
CA LEU A 39 3.40 -7.50 6.06
C LEU A 39 4.30 -8.38 6.93
N HIS A 40 3.92 -8.63 8.19
CA HIS A 40 4.68 -9.50 9.11
C HIS A 40 4.75 -10.96 8.64
N THR A 41 3.91 -11.39 7.70
CA THR A 41 4.01 -12.73 7.09
C THR A 41 4.95 -12.78 5.88
N LYS A 42 5.45 -11.64 5.41
CA LYS A 42 6.22 -11.51 4.16
C LYS A 42 7.64 -11.03 4.37
N VAL A 43 7.86 -10.19 5.37
CA VAL A 43 9.17 -9.60 5.68
C VAL A 43 9.44 -9.64 7.18
N HIS A 44 10.68 -9.37 7.56
CA HIS A 44 11.06 -9.28 8.97
C HIS A 44 10.30 -8.15 9.67
N ALA A 45 10.10 -8.28 10.99
CA ALA A 45 9.28 -7.37 11.77
C ALA A 45 9.69 -5.89 11.61
N GLU A 46 10.99 -5.60 11.63
CA GLU A 46 11.51 -4.24 11.54
C GLU A 46 11.15 -3.52 10.22
N PRO A 47 11.45 -4.07 9.01
CA PRO A 47 10.96 -3.48 7.78
C PRO A 47 9.42 -3.57 7.62
N ALA A 48 8.76 -4.59 8.18
CA ALA A 48 7.29 -4.66 8.15
C ALA A 48 6.65 -3.46 8.83
N ASP A 49 7.19 -3.02 9.96
CA ASP A 49 6.65 -1.88 10.71
C ASP A 49 6.86 -0.56 9.95
N VAL A 50 8.04 -0.35 9.34
CA VAL A 50 8.31 0.82 8.48
C VAL A 50 7.37 0.86 7.26
N LEU A 51 7.19 -0.28 6.59
CA LEU A 51 6.31 -0.40 5.43
C LEU A 51 4.83 -0.20 5.79
N THR A 52 4.41 -0.62 6.98
CA THR A 52 3.02 -0.51 7.43
C THR A 52 2.55 0.94 7.40
N GLU A 53 3.33 1.85 7.98
CA GLU A 53 2.98 3.28 8.00
C GLU A 53 2.94 3.86 6.58
N ALA A 54 3.96 3.58 5.77
CA ALA A 54 4.04 4.06 4.39
C ALA A 54 2.85 3.59 3.54
N VAL A 55 2.44 2.31 3.67
CA VAL A 55 1.31 1.76 2.92
C VAL A 55 0.01 2.43 3.31
N VAL A 56 -0.28 2.56 4.61
CA VAL A 56 -1.53 3.17 5.08
C VAL A 56 -1.60 4.64 4.66
N ASP A 57 -0.51 5.39 4.83
CA ASP A 57 -0.46 6.79 4.44
C ASP A 57 -0.62 6.99 2.93
N SER A 58 -0.06 6.08 2.12
CA SER A 58 -0.20 6.11 0.66
C SER A 58 -1.67 5.94 0.25
N ILE A 59 -2.36 4.94 0.83
CA ILE A 59 -3.76 4.68 0.54
C ILE A 59 -4.65 5.84 1.01
N LEU A 60 -4.41 6.39 2.20
CA LEU A 60 -5.16 7.53 2.71
C LEU A 60 -4.94 8.79 1.86
N ALA A 61 -3.77 8.97 1.25
CA ALA A 61 -3.48 10.10 0.37
C ALA A 61 -4.27 10.06 -0.94
N ILE A 62 -4.58 8.86 -1.46
CA ILE A 62 -5.28 8.68 -2.74
C ILE A 62 -6.77 8.39 -2.57
N LYS A 63 -7.20 8.03 -1.36
CA LYS A 63 -8.61 7.72 -1.04
C LYS A 63 -9.48 8.96 -1.20
N LYS A 64 -10.43 8.90 -2.12
CA LYS A 64 -11.51 9.87 -2.25
C LYS A 64 -12.79 9.28 -1.69
N GLN A 65 -13.66 10.15 -1.18
CA GLN A 65 -14.97 9.72 -0.69
C GLN A 65 -15.79 9.18 -1.86
N ASP A 66 -16.39 8.00 -1.68
CA ASP A 66 -17.28 7.32 -2.65
C ASP A 66 -16.65 6.89 -3.99
N GLU A 67 -15.33 6.97 -4.16
CA GLU A 67 -14.61 6.41 -5.30
C GLU A 67 -13.80 5.16 -4.89
N PRO A 68 -13.72 4.13 -5.76
CA PRO A 68 -12.80 3.02 -5.52
C PRO A 68 -11.35 3.53 -5.53
N ILE A 69 -10.51 2.89 -4.73
CA ILE A 69 -9.08 3.22 -4.66
C ILE A 69 -8.43 2.87 -6.00
N ASP A 70 -7.80 3.87 -6.63
CA ASP A 70 -7.00 3.68 -7.83
C ASP A 70 -5.53 3.47 -7.48
N LEU A 71 -5.05 2.23 -7.57
CA LEU A 71 -3.66 1.87 -7.28
C LEU A 71 -2.66 2.42 -8.29
N PHE A 72 -3.09 2.91 -9.46
CA PHE A 72 -2.19 3.63 -10.39
C PHE A 72 -1.69 4.95 -9.81
N MET A 73 -2.32 5.46 -8.75
CA MET A 73 -1.89 6.65 -8.02
C MET A 73 -0.75 6.38 -7.02
N VAL A 74 -0.34 5.11 -6.83
CA VAL A 74 0.78 4.72 -5.97
C VAL A 74 1.84 4.00 -6.80
N GLU A 75 2.91 4.70 -7.11
CA GLU A 75 4.06 4.14 -7.83
C GLU A 75 5.12 3.63 -6.86
N ILE A 76 5.62 2.41 -7.07
CA ILE A 76 6.72 1.82 -6.30
C ILE A 76 8.01 2.01 -7.07
N MET A 77 8.95 2.75 -6.48
CA MET A 77 10.27 3.00 -7.06
C MET A 77 11.36 2.31 -6.24
N GLU A 78 12.11 1.42 -6.87
CA GLU A 78 13.25 0.76 -6.24
C GLU A 78 14.53 1.57 -6.48
N MET A 79 15.22 1.92 -5.39
CA MET A 79 16.53 2.58 -5.44
C MET A 79 17.59 1.66 -4.86
N LYS A 80 18.76 1.58 -5.50
CA LYS A 80 19.88 0.78 -4.98
C LYS A 80 20.55 1.53 -3.83
N HIS A 81 20.17 1.22 -2.60
CA HIS A 81 20.79 1.71 -1.37
C HIS A 81 21.31 0.56 -0.51
N LYS A 82 22.08 0.88 0.55
CA LYS A 82 22.75 -0.11 1.42
C LYS A 82 21.89 -0.59 2.60
N SER A 83 20.69 -0.04 2.79
CA SER A 83 19.82 -0.27 3.96
C SER A 83 18.42 -0.70 3.51
N GLU A 84 17.91 -1.84 3.95
CA GLU A 84 16.56 -2.32 3.56
C GLU A 84 15.42 -1.56 4.27
N THR A 85 15.73 -0.78 5.30
CA THR A 85 14.76 0.01 6.08
C THR A 85 14.52 1.41 5.51
N ASP A 86 15.24 1.80 4.46
CA ASP A 86 15.14 3.14 3.85
C ASP A 86 13.96 3.25 2.86
N THR A 87 12.77 2.80 3.26
CA THR A 87 11.55 3.03 2.47
C THR A 87 10.88 4.32 2.91
N SER A 88 10.50 5.17 1.96
CA SER A 88 9.82 6.44 2.25
C SER A 88 8.67 6.69 1.29
N LEU A 89 7.61 7.32 1.82
CA LEU A 89 6.49 7.81 1.02
C LEU A 89 6.79 9.22 0.51
N ILE A 90 6.82 9.38 -0.80
CA ILE A 90 6.87 10.70 -1.45
C ILE A 90 5.47 11.04 -1.95
N ARG A 91 4.88 12.13 -1.42
CA ARG A 91 3.58 12.66 -1.86
C ARG A 91 3.75 13.47 -3.14
N GLY A 92 4.14 12.80 -4.22
CA GLY A 92 4.46 13.39 -5.51
C GLY A 92 5.08 12.35 -6.44
N LEU A 93 5.58 12.80 -7.58
CA LEU A 93 6.24 11.93 -8.56
C LEU A 93 7.75 11.91 -8.34
N VAL A 94 8.34 10.72 -8.35
CA VAL A 94 9.79 10.53 -8.32
C VAL A 94 10.27 10.24 -9.75
N LEU A 95 11.29 10.95 -10.19
CA LEU A 95 11.90 10.75 -11.51
C LEU A 95 13.26 10.05 -11.33
N ASP A 96 13.49 8.99 -12.09
CA ASP A 96 14.68 8.13 -12.03
C ASP A 96 15.93 8.75 -12.69
N HIS A 97 15.73 9.75 -13.55
CA HIS A 97 16.82 10.48 -14.22
C HIS A 97 16.90 11.94 -13.75
N GLY A 98 18.07 12.30 -13.22
CA GLY A 98 18.38 13.67 -12.79
C GLY A 98 18.94 14.55 -13.91
N ALA A 99 19.16 15.83 -13.58
CA ALA A 99 19.80 16.78 -14.47
C ALA A 99 21.23 16.35 -14.84
N GLN A 100 21.48 16.17 -16.14
CA GLN A 100 22.75 15.63 -16.65
C GLN A 100 23.87 16.68 -16.79
N HIS A 101 23.53 17.97 -16.84
CA HIS A 101 24.49 19.06 -16.99
C HIS A 101 24.76 19.77 -15.65
N PRO A 102 26.02 20.03 -15.28
CA PRO A 102 26.37 20.65 -13.99
C PRO A 102 25.79 22.06 -13.80
N ASP A 103 25.54 22.79 -14.89
CA ASP A 103 24.93 24.12 -14.86
C ASP A 103 23.40 24.12 -14.69
N ILE A 104 22.75 22.95 -14.75
CA ILE A 104 21.32 22.84 -14.47
C ILE A 104 21.11 22.92 -12.96
N LYS A 105 20.12 23.72 -12.55
CA LYS A 105 19.74 23.87 -11.15
C LYS A 105 19.37 22.52 -10.55
N LYS A 106 20.06 22.13 -9.47
CA LYS A 106 19.77 20.90 -8.71
C LYS A 106 18.43 20.91 -7.96
N ARG A 107 17.88 22.10 -7.72
CA ARG A 107 16.58 22.32 -7.08
C ARG A 107 15.85 23.42 -7.83
N VAL A 108 14.59 23.15 -8.17
CA VAL A 108 13.68 24.10 -8.80
C VAL A 108 12.41 24.16 -7.96
N GLU A 109 12.01 25.37 -7.59
CA GLU A 109 10.74 25.62 -6.90
C GLU A 109 9.79 26.29 -7.89
N TYR A 110 8.48 26.01 -7.77
CA TYR A 110 7.45 26.51 -8.70
C TYR A 110 7.73 26.14 -10.15
N ALA A 111 8.13 24.88 -10.38
CA ALA A 111 8.37 24.35 -11.70
C ALA A 111 7.04 24.14 -12.45
N TYR A 112 7.00 24.57 -13.70
CA TYR A 112 5.92 24.25 -14.63
C TYR A 112 6.45 23.20 -15.62
N VAL A 113 5.75 22.07 -15.70
CA VAL A 113 6.00 21.04 -16.71
C VAL A 113 4.92 21.22 -17.78
N GLY A 114 5.35 21.55 -19.00
CA GLY A 114 4.48 21.79 -20.16
C GLY A 114 4.55 20.65 -21.17
#